data_AF-A0AAU6Q4J6-F1
#
_entry.id   AF-A0AAU6Q4J6-F1
#
_cell.length_a   1.000
_cell.length_b   1.000
_cell.length_c   1.000
_cell.angle_alpha   90.00
_cell.angle_beta   90.00
_cell.angle_gamma   90.00
#
_symmetry.space_group_name_H-M   'P 1'
#
loop_
_entity.id
_entity.type
_entity.pdbx_description
1 polymer ?
#
loop_
_entity_poly.entity_id
_entity_poly.type
_entity_poly.pdbx_seq_one_letter_code
_entity_poly.pdbx_strand_id
1 'polypeptide(L)'
;MQRLFLSILLLLPTAAVAAAPQTVQVGRGQTLYGIARAHGLSVAQLQQYNGLKSTTIMVGQVLRLGPVQPAAKKPVTAKPAAKKPIAKTPAPRKTPAPVKATPAKAKPAASKPVTKTAPTTYRVQPGDTLAKVGRQVGLRVEQLQRLNGLSGTTIYVGQVLKLRGPVAAKPAPAPVKAPPVPKAPALHTVRSGDTLGRLAQRYGVSVGALQAANGISGTVIRVGQRLKIPRTGSVVASRPAPLPPGTEARLVYRYVRVGLRDTAASLAQTYRITPEQLRQLNGLGSVRHVVPGMRVLVPQRVAVPVPPRPVAAPVTLRQAAPLGIPVQVVKVDLRWRNVLVTPVLPRAGTSFGSGATVSTLAARSGARAVVNGSYFHPGTYAPAGDIVMQGRLLTWGRIPSALAITPDNRAAIRQGGTGVLGRVLDSSWAGMETVIATGPQILRGGVVQNRYSSVFRDPAVFGQAARSAIGLSGPRDLLLVTTHAKLSAGQMGQVMRALGARDALLLDGGSSAGLAWNGTAVLNSVRRVSYGIGVFADYTGKRYAR
;
A
#
# COMPACT_ATOMS: atom_id res chain seq x y z
N MET A 1 47.86 52.28 -49.88
CA MET A 1 46.44 52.64 -50.13
C MET A 1 45.60 51.69 -49.28
N GLN A 2 44.59 52.01 -48.46
CA GLN A 2 43.77 53.20 -48.18
C GLN A 2 43.18 52.94 -46.76
N ARG A 3 43.36 53.86 -45.83
CA ARG A 3 42.34 54.77 -45.24
C ARG A 3 41.46 54.19 -44.12
N LEU A 4 41.60 54.84 -42.95
CA LEU A 4 40.64 55.06 -41.87
C LEU A 4 39.18 55.03 -42.33
N PHE A 5 38.27 54.59 -41.44
CA PHE A 5 37.17 55.44 -40.97
C PHE A 5 36.66 55.03 -39.58
N LEU A 6 36.73 56.01 -38.67
CA LEU A 6 36.01 56.12 -37.42
C LEU A 6 34.53 56.38 -37.73
N SER A 7 33.58 55.73 -37.04
CA SER A 7 32.15 56.07 -37.15
C SER A 7 31.42 55.83 -35.83
N ILE A 8 31.37 56.90 -35.03
CA ILE A 8 30.23 57.46 -34.30
C ILE A 8 29.16 56.45 -33.86
N LEU A 9 29.15 56.11 -32.57
CA LEU A 9 28.01 55.47 -31.91
C LEU A 9 27.05 56.58 -31.44
N LEU A 10 26.01 56.84 -32.24
CA LEU A 10 24.90 57.72 -31.92
C LEU A 10 24.03 57.09 -30.81
N LEU A 11 23.95 57.73 -29.65
CA LEU A 11 23.11 57.31 -28.53
C LEU A 11 21.65 57.73 -28.82
N LEU A 12 20.84 56.82 -29.40
CA LEU A 12 19.39 57.01 -29.49
C LEU A 12 18.72 56.54 -28.18
N PRO A 13 17.73 57.28 -27.65
CA PRO A 13 16.99 56.83 -26.48
C PRO A 13 16.10 55.64 -26.88
N THR A 14 16.35 54.47 -26.30
CA THR A 14 15.45 53.32 -26.44
C THR A 14 14.11 53.64 -25.79
N ALA A 15 13.09 53.87 -26.63
CA ALA A 15 11.70 53.81 -26.22
C ALA A 15 11.41 52.43 -25.61
N ALA A 16 10.76 52.41 -24.44
CA ALA A 16 10.36 51.20 -23.77
C ALA A 16 9.31 50.45 -24.61
N VAL A 17 9.75 49.42 -25.33
CA VAL A 17 8.87 48.42 -25.93
C VAL A 17 8.18 47.68 -24.79
N ALA A 18 6.86 47.82 -24.67
CA ALA A 18 6.07 47.01 -23.76
C ALA A 18 6.20 45.54 -24.17
N ALA A 19 6.83 44.73 -23.32
CA ALA A 19 7.04 43.31 -23.58
C ALA A 19 5.69 42.58 -23.71
N ALA A 20 5.45 41.95 -24.85
CA ALA A 20 4.30 41.07 -25.06
C ALA A 20 4.28 39.97 -23.97
N PRO A 21 3.09 39.52 -23.50
CA PRO A 21 3.02 38.48 -22.48
C PRO A 21 3.64 37.20 -23.02
N GLN A 22 4.79 36.80 -22.46
CA GLN A 22 5.42 35.52 -22.79
C GLN A 22 4.45 34.39 -22.47
N THR A 23 4.14 33.55 -23.46
CA THR A 23 3.27 32.39 -23.32
C THR A 23 4.00 31.12 -23.72
N VAL A 24 3.55 29.98 -23.22
CA VAL A 24 4.09 28.65 -23.55
C VAL A 24 2.95 27.67 -23.78
N GLN A 25 3.04 26.87 -24.84
CA GLN A 25 2.07 25.82 -25.13
C GLN A 25 2.49 24.50 -24.46
N VAL A 26 1.55 23.85 -23.79
CA VAL A 26 1.77 22.61 -23.04
C VAL A 26 1.98 21.44 -24.00
N GLY A 27 3.20 20.92 -24.05
CA GLY A 27 3.56 19.73 -24.82
C GLY A 27 3.18 18.41 -24.14
N ARG A 28 3.24 17.31 -24.90
CA ARG A 28 2.95 15.95 -24.39
C ARG A 28 3.91 15.59 -23.25
N GLY A 29 3.36 15.23 -22.09
CA GLY A 29 4.14 14.85 -20.89
C GLY A 29 4.68 16.03 -20.07
N GLN A 30 4.42 17.28 -20.48
CA GLN A 30 4.75 18.44 -19.66
C GLN A 30 3.80 18.57 -18.46
N THR A 31 4.33 19.10 -17.37
CA THR A 31 3.56 19.36 -16.14
C THR A 31 3.64 20.83 -15.80
N LEU A 32 2.64 21.35 -15.08
CA LEU A 32 2.62 22.76 -14.67
C LEU A 32 3.86 23.14 -13.85
N TYR A 33 4.37 22.19 -13.07
CA TYR A 33 5.64 22.31 -12.36
C TYR A 33 6.86 22.38 -13.29
N GLY A 34 6.94 21.50 -14.30
CA GLY A 34 8.03 21.51 -15.27
C GLY A 34 8.11 22.81 -16.04
N ILE A 35 6.95 23.33 -16.46
CA ILE A 35 6.84 24.62 -17.14
C ILE A 35 7.21 25.77 -16.21
N ALA A 36 6.66 25.81 -14.99
CA ALA A 36 6.99 26.85 -14.02
C ALA A 36 8.51 26.91 -13.75
N ARG A 37 9.14 25.75 -13.51
CA ARG A 37 10.59 25.66 -13.26
C ARG A 37 11.43 26.09 -14.46
N ALA A 38 11.06 25.69 -15.68
CA ALA A 38 11.79 26.06 -16.89
C ALA A 38 11.81 27.58 -17.14
N HIS A 39 10.81 28.30 -16.64
CA HIS A 39 10.67 29.75 -16.77
C HIS A 39 10.96 30.52 -15.47
N GLY A 40 11.58 29.87 -14.47
CA GLY A 40 11.95 30.54 -13.21
C GLY A 40 10.76 30.97 -12.34
N LEU A 41 9.57 30.40 -12.57
CA LEU A 41 8.33 30.68 -11.84
C LEU A 41 8.04 29.60 -10.80
N SER A 42 7.29 29.96 -9.77
CA SER A 42 6.60 28.98 -8.93
C SER A 42 5.29 28.50 -9.58
N VAL A 43 4.85 27.31 -9.21
CA VAL A 43 3.54 26.79 -9.66
C VAL A 43 2.42 27.73 -9.23
N ALA A 44 2.49 28.32 -8.04
CA ALA A 44 1.49 29.27 -7.56
C ALA A 44 1.43 30.53 -8.44
N GLN A 45 2.58 31.09 -8.85
CA GLN A 45 2.63 32.23 -9.78
C GLN A 45 2.04 31.86 -11.14
N LEU A 46 2.41 30.70 -11.69
CA LEU A 46 1.90 30.26 -12.98
C LEU A 46 0.39 29.95 -12.92
N GLN A 47 -0.12 29.43 -11.80
CA GLN A 47 -1.56 29.27 -11.56
C GLN A 47 -2.27 30.63 -11.45
N GLN A 48 -1.68 31.57 -10.74
CA GLN A 48 -2.23 32.92 -10.55
C GLN A 48 -2.32 33.67 -11.89
N TYR A 49 -1.28 33.61 -12.73
CA TYR A 49 -1.27 34.27 -14.05
C TYR A 49 -2.28 33.69 -15.03
N ASN A 50 -2.73 32.45 -14.80
CA ASN A 50 -3.62 31.70 -15.69
C ASN A 50 -4.98 31.35 -15.06
N GLY A 51 -5.30 31.87 -13.87
CA GLY A 51 -6.56 31.60 -13.18
C GLY A 51 -6.81 30.10 -12.86
N LEU A 52 -5.76 29.30 -12.73
CA LEU A 52 -5.87 27.86 -12.54
C LEU A 52 -6.19 27.51 -11.08
N LYS A 53 -7.34 26.88 -10.83
CA LYS A 53 -7.75 26.39 -9.50
C LYS A 53 -7.08 25.06 -9.09
N SER A 54 -6.34 24.44 -10.00
CA SER A 54 -5.61 23.19 -9.78
C SER A 54 -4.33 23.14 -10.60
N THR A 55 -3.51 22.10 -10.44
CA THR A 55 -2.26 21.93 -11.20
C THR A 55 -2.45 21.13 -12.50
N THR A 56 -3.69 20.78 -12.84
CA THR A 56 -4.03 20.04 -14.05
C THR A 56 -3.94 20.96 -15.27
N ILE A 57 -3.20 20.53 -16.28
CA ILE A 57 -3.06 21.22 -17.57
C ILE A 57 -3.26 20.22 -18.70
N MET A 58 -3.82 20.67 -19.81
CA MET A 58 -4.08 19.84 -21.00
C MET A 58 -3.00 20.04 -22.05
N VAL A 59 -2.67 18.98 -22.79
CA VAL A 59 -1.79 19.10 -23.96
C VAL A 59 -2.42 20.07 -24.96
N GLY A 60 -1.63 21.01 -25.46
CA GLY A 60 -2.07 22.09 -26.34
C GLY A 60 -2.56 23.35 -25.61
N GLN A 61 -2.75 23.31 -24.29
CA GLN A 61 -3.13 24.48 -23.49
C GLN A 61 -2.02 25.55 -23.53
N VAL A 62 -2.38 26.83 -23.68
CA VAL A 62 -1.41 27.94 -23.65
C VAL A 62 -1.41 28.57 -22.27
N LEU A 63 -0.23 28.70 -21.66
CA LEU A 63 -0.04 29.29 -20.34
C LEU A 63 0.75 30.60 -20.45
N ARG A 64 0.27 31.63 -19.77
CA ARG A 64 0.93 32.92 -19.58
C ARG A 64 2.03 32.80 -18.52
N LEU A 65 3.22 33.31 -18.82
CA LEU A 65 4.39 33.28 -17.95
C LEU A 65 4.58 34.58 -17.16
N GLY A 66 3.65 35.54 -17.28
CA GLY A 66 3.69 36.82 -16.57
C GLY A 66 2.31 37.35 -16.19
N PRO A 67 2.25 38.34 -15.28
CA PRO A 67 1.01 38.94 -14.83
C PRO A 67 0.34 39.73 -15.96
N VAL A 68 -1.00 39.81 -15.92
CA VAL A 68 -1.77 40.71 -16.78
C VAL A 68 -1.53 42.14 -16.28
N GLN A 69 -0.81 42.97 -17.05
CA GLN A 69 -0.73 44.40 -16.75
C GLN A 69 -2.13 45.01 -16.87
N PRO A 70 -2.67 45.64 -15.81
CA PRO A 70 -3.81 46.53 -15.96
C PRO A 70 -3.37 47.76 -16.75
N ALA A 71 -4.21 48.24 -17.66
CA ALA A 71 -4.01 49.51 -18.34
C ALA A 71 -3.82 50.65 -17.33
N ALA A 72 -2.87 51.54 -17.65
CA ALA A 72 -2.35 52.59 -16.79
C ALA A 72 -3.42 53.56 -16.24
N LYS A 73 -3.30 53.89 -14.95
CA LYS A 73 -3.63 55.21 -14.40
C LYS A 73 -2.40 55.75 -13.66
N LYS A 74 -2.00 56.97 -14.02
CA LYS A 74 -0.80 57.71 -13.60
C LYS A 74 -1.03 58.45 -12.25
N PRO A 75 0.01 59.06 -11.61
CA PRO A 75 0.37 58.78 -10.23
C PRO A 75 0.48 60.03 -9.33
N VAL A 76 0.73 59.85 -8.01
CA VAL A 76 1.26 60.91 -7.15
C VAL A 76 2.28 60.34 -6.13
N THR A 77 3.56 60.63 -6.40
CA THR A 77 4.74 61.01 -5.55
C THR A 77 4.80 60.59 -4.06
N ALA A 78 5.94 60.28 -3.41
CA ALA A 78 7.37 60.35 -3.73
C ALA A 78 8.22 59.47 -2.76
N LYS A 79 9.21 58.76 -3.33
CA LYS A 79 10.68 58.68 -3.04
C LYS A 79 11.26 59.14 -1.66
N PRO A 80 12.50 58.76 -1.28
CA PRO A 80 13.02 57.42 -0.87
C PRO A 80 14.11 57.47 0.25
N ALA A 81 14.82 56.34 0.42
CA ALA A 81 16.24 56.18 0.85
C ALA A 81 16.43 55.62 2.28
N ALA A 82 17.45 54.83 2.63
CA ALA A 82 18.36 53.90 1.95
C ALA A 82 19.21 53.21 3.05
N LYS A 83 19.64 51.95 2.80
CA LYS A 83 20.84 51.23 3.32
C LYS A 83 20.99 50.88 4.83
N LYS A 84 20.87 49.57 5.12
CA LYS A 84 21.75 48.59 5.86
C LYS A 84 22.69 49.07 7.01
N PRO A 85 23.22 48.16 7.88
CA PRO A 85 22.74 46.87 8.43
C PRO A 85 23.00 46.73 9.97
N ILE A 86 22.79 45.51 10.50
CA ILE A 86 23.41 44.87 11.71
C ILE A 86 22.43 44.47 12.83
N ALA A 87 22.65 43.24 13.26
CA ALA A 87 21.92 42.38 14.17
C ALA A 87 21.69 42.92 15.58
N LYS A 88 20.65 42.38 16.25
CA LYS A 88 20.75 41.72 17.57
C LYS A 88 19.45 40.98 17.89
N THR A 89 19.63 39.81 18.51
CA THR A 89 18.64 38.96 19.19
C THR A 89 17.77 39.78 20.17
N PRO A 90 16.55 39.31 20.51
CA PRO A 90 16.44 38.56 21.76
C PRO A 90 15.48 37.35 21.71
N ALA A 91 15.85 36.32 22.47
CA ALA A 91 14.99 35.22 22.92
C ALA A 91 14.07 35.69 24.08
N PRO A 92 13.33 34.81 24.78
CA PRO A 92 12.38 33.79 24.34
C PRO A 92 10.97 34.08 24.89
N ARG A 93 9.90 33.77 24.15
CA ARG A 93 8.53 33.93 24.65
C ARG A 93 8.12 32.76 25.53
N LYS A 94 7.69 33.10 26.74
CA LYS A 94 7.29 32.25 27.87
C LYS A 94 6.10 31.33 27.54
N THR A 95 6.15 30.15 28.14
CA THR A 95 5.05 29.21 28.42
C THR A 95 3.84 29.87 29.08
N PRO A 96 2.67 29.23 28.97
CA PRO A 96 2.01 28.82 30.21
C PRO A 96 1.57 27.34 30.19
N ALA A 97 1.85 26.68 31.31
CA ALA A 97 1.17 25.50 31.84
C ALA A 97 0.76 25.87 33.28
N PRO A 98 0.00 25.05 34.04
CA PRO A 98 -1.03 24.08 33.68
C PRO A 98 -2.36 24.39 34.41
N VAL A 99 -3.51 23.93 33.89
CA VAL A 99 -4.76 23.96 34.66
C VAL A 99 -4.88 22.69 35.49
N LYS A 100 -5.03 22.88 36.80
CA LYS A 100 -5.12 21.87 37.86
C LYS A 100 -6.52 21.26 37.91
N ALA A 101 -6.59 19.97 38.24
CA ALA A 101 -7.79 19.16 38.42
C ALA A 101 -8.35 19.24 39.85
N THR A 102 -9.66 18.95 40.00
CA THR A 102 -10.33 18.46 41.24
C THR A 102 -11.76 17.96 40.91
N PRO A 103 -12.47 17.14 41.75
CA PRO A 103 -12.33 15.69 41.83
C PRO A 103 -13.66 14.86 41.77
N ALA A 104 -13.50 13.54 41.58
CA ALA A 104 -14.26 12.39 42.09
C ALA A 104 -15.81 12.38 42.20
N LYS A 105 -16.44 11.33 41.62
CA LYS A 105 -17.29 10.41 42.42
C LYS A 105 -17.32 8.99 41.84
N ALA A 106 -17.61 8.06 42.74
CA ALA A 106 -17.18 6.67 42.80
C ALA A 106 -18.00 5.63 42.01
N LYS A 107 -17.33 4.48 41.88
CA LYS A 107 -17.74 3.11 41.46
C LYS A 107 -19.01 2.58 42.19
N PRO A 108 -19.76 1.64 41.58
CA PRO A 108 -19.73 0.21 42.00
C PRO A 108 -19.51 -0.71 40.76
N ALA A 109 -18.52 -1.61 40.70
CA ALA A 109 -18.41 -2.93 41.34
C ALA A 109 -19.33 -4.00 40.69
N ALA A 110 -18.69 -4.83 39.86
CA ALA A 110 -18.96 -6.22 39.50
C ALA A 110 -20.40 -6.70 39.18
N SER A 111 -20.58 -7.16 37.93
CA SER A 111 -21.44 -8.33 37.65
C SER A 111 -20.81 -9.21 36.56
N LYS A 112 -20.92 -10.52 36.78
CA LYS A 112 -20.43 -11.64 35.97
C LYS A 112 -21.03 -11.64 34.53
N PRO A 113 -20.42 -12.32 33.55
CA PRO A 113 -20.90 -12.29 32.17
C PRO A 113 -22.22 -13.05 32.03
N VAL A 114 -23.30 -12.32 31.76
CA VAL A 114 -24.56 -12.90 31.28
C VAL A 114 -24.52 -12.88 29.75
N THR A 115 -24.46 -14.05 29.15
CA THR A 115 -24.66 -14.26 27.71
C THR A 115 -26.04 -13.77 27.29
N LYS A 116 -26.15 -12.49 26.92
CA LYS A 116 -27.39 -11.93 26.35
C LYS A 116 -27.42 -12.27 24.86
N THR A 117 -28.21 -13.27 24.52
CA THR A 117 -28.53 -13.70 23.16
C THR A 117 -29.07 -12.50 22.39
N ALA A 118 -28.34 -12.00 21.39
CA ALA A 118 -28.80 -10.85 20.62
C ALA A 118 -30.13 -11.16 19.90
N PRO A 119 -31.05 -10.18 19.81
CA PRO A 119 -32.40 -10.39 19.27
C PRO A 119 -32.35 -10.86 17.81
N THR A 120 -33.22 -11.80 17.47
CA THR A 120 -33.36 -12.41 16.14
C THR A 120 -34.13 -11.54 15.16
N THR A 121 -34.91 -10.57 15.65
CA THR A 121 -35.70 -9.60 14.87
C THR A 121 -35.63 -8.18 15.48
N TYR A 122 -35.97 -7.16 14.70
CA TYR A 122 -36.01 -5.75 15.08
C TYR A 122 -37.23 -5.06 14.49
N ARG A 123 -38.02 -4.36 15.30
CA ARG A 123 -39.17 -3.58 14.82
C ARG A 123 -38.77 -2.13 14.54
N VAL A 124 -38.92 -1.70 13.30
CA VAL A 124 -38.56 -0.36 12.81
C VAL A 124 -39.32 0.72 13.59
N GLN A 125 -38.59 1.66 14.16
CA GLN A 125 -39.13 2.79 14.94
C GLN A 125 -39.22 4.05 14.08
N PRO A 126 -39.99 5.07 14.51
CA PRO A 126 -40.00 6.38 13.86
C PRO A 126 -38.57 6.93 13.69
N GLY A 127 -38.21 7.33 12.45
CA GLY A 127 -36.89 7.89 12.13
C GLY A 127 -35.77 6.86 11.91
N ASP A 128 -36.10 5.59 11.75
CA ASP A 128 -35.12 4.56 11.39
C ASP A 128 -34.82 4.48 9.89
N THR A 129 -33.57 4.12 9.58
CA THR A 129 -33.11 3.78 8.23
C THR A 129 -32.34 2.46 8.31
N LEU A 130 -32.30 1.68 7.22
CA LEU A 130 -31.56 0.41 7.19
C LEU A 130 -30.09 0.57 7.60
N ALA A 131 -29.48 1.72 7.27
CA ALA A 131 -28.09 2.04 7.65
C ALA A 131 -27.94 2.26 9.17
N LYS A 132 -28.91 2.91 9.81
CA LYS A 132 -28.90 3.16 11.26
C LYS A 132 -29.13 1.85 12.03
N VAL A 133 -30.13 1.07 11.63
CA VAL A 133 -30.44 -0.24 12.21
C VAL A 133 -29.27 -1.21 12.02
N GLY A 134 -28.68 -1.25 10.83
CA GLY A 134 -27.51 -2.07 10.53
C GLY A 134 -26.29 -1.75 11.39
N ARG A 135 -26.00 -0.46 11.61
CA ARG A 135 -24.90 -0.05 12.50
C ARG A 135 -25.11 -0.48 13.95
N GLN A 136 -26.34 -0.40 14.45
CA GLN A 136 -26.67 -0.79 15.83
C GLN A 136 -26.52 -2.29 16.05
N VAL A 137 -26.82 -3.11 15.03
CA VAL A 137 -26.83 -4.58 15.15
C VAL A 137 -25.63 -5.25 14.48
N GLY A 138 -24.69 -4.48 13.95
CA GLY A 138 -23.47 -4.97 13.31
C GLY A 138 -23.67 -5.60 11.92
N LEU A 139 -24.76 -5.28 11.22
CA LEU A 139 -25.08 -5.77 9.87
C LEU A 139 -24.94 -4.67 8.81
N ARG A 140 -24.48 -5.02 7.62
CA ARG A 140 -24.50 -4.10 6.47
C ARG A 140 -25.91 -4.01 5.88
N VAL A 141 -26.21 -2.89 5.22
CA VAL A 141 -27.51 -2.66 4.56
C VAL A 141 -27.84 -3.81 3.60
N GLU A 142 -26.87 -4.28 2.82
CA GLU A 142 -27.10 -5.36 1.85
C GLU A 142 -27.32 -6.72 2.54
N GLN A 143 -26.84 -6.89 3.77
CA GLN A 143 -27.11 -8.11 4.55
C GLN A 143 -28.51 -8.07 5.15
N LEU A 144 -28.94 -6.93 5.69
CA LEU A 144 -30.31 -6.69 6.14
C LEU A 144 -31.32 -6.85 5.00
N GLN A 145 -31.03 -6.30 3.83
CA GLN A 145 -31.88 -6.44 2.64
C GLN A 145 -32.06 -7.90 2.24
N ARG A 146 -30.96 -8.66 2.16
CA ARG A 146 -31.00 -10.09 1.82
C ARG A 146 -31.73 -10.93 2.87
N LEU A 147 -31.55 -10.64 4.15
CA LEU A 147 -32.25 -11.34 5.24
C LEU A 147 -33.76 -11.08 5.24
N ASN A 148 -34.18 -9.95 4.65
CA ASN A 148 -35.57 -9.48 4.68
C ASN A 148 -36.25 -9.45 3.30
N GLY A 149 -35.57 -9.92 2.24
CA GLY A 149 -36.10 -9.90 0.88
C GLY A 149 -36.37 -8.50 0.32
N LEU A 150 -35.68 -7.46 0.81
CA LEU A 150 -35.90 -6.08 0.38
C LEU A 150 -35.12 -5.79 -0.92
N SER A 151 -35.80 -5.24 -1.92
CA SER A 151 -35.22 -4.81 -3.21
C SER A 151 -34.65 -3.38 -3.19
N GLY A 152 -34.92 -2.62 -2.13
CA GLY A 152 -34.48 -1.22 -1.96
C GLY A 152 -34.15 -0.88 -0.51
N THR A 153 -33.94 0.40 -0.21
CA THR A 153 -33.57 0.89 1.15
C THR A 153 -34.75 1.38 1.99
N THR A 154 -35.94 1.46 1.40
CA THR A 154 -37.17 1.90 2.04
C THR A 154 -37.64 0.89 3.09
N ILE A 155 -37.93 1.39 4.29
CA ILE A 155 -38.53 0.63 5.39
C ILE A 155 -39.62 1.47 6.05
N TYR A 156 -40.65 0.83 6.59
CA TYR A 156 -41.80 1.49 7.20
C TYR A 156 -41.79 1.34 8.71
N VAL A 157 -42.25 2.37 9.43
CA VAL A 157 -42.42 2.31 10.88
C VAL A 157 -43.34 1.15 11.25
N GLY A 158 -42.93 0.33 12.21
CA GLY A 158 -43.64 -0.88 12.63
C GLY A 158 -43.27 -2.15 11.84
N GLN A 159 -42.51 -2.04 10.74
CA GLN A 159 -42.00 -3.18 9.98
C GLN A 159 -41.02 -4.01 10.82
N VAL A 160 -41.12 -5.34 10.76
CA VAL A 160 -40.22 -6.24 11.50
C VAL A 160 -39.12 -6.76 10.57
N LEU A 161 -37.87 -6.44 10.90
CA LEU A 161 -36.66 -6.90 10.21
C LEU A 161 -36.04 -8.10 10.91
N LYS A 162 -35.82 -9.18 10.17
CA LYS A 162 -35.01 -10.35 10.54
C LYS A 162 -33.54 -9.95 10.61
N LEU A 163 -32.92 -10.12 11.77
CA LEU A 163 -31.52 -9.80 12.03
C LEU A 163 -30.60 -11.03 11.96
N ARG A 164 -31.17 -12.23 12.01
CA ARG A 164 -30.44 -13.49 11.88
C ARG A 164 -31.19 -14.41 10.92
N GLY A 165 -30.47 -15.04 10.00
CA GLY A 165 -31.02 -16.15 9.23
C GLY A 165 -31.07 -17.40 10.10
N PRO A 166 -31.94 -18.39 9.79
CA PRO A 166 -31.90 -19.66 10.47
C PRO A 166 -30.48 -20.26 10.35
N VAL A 167 -29.87 -20.59 11.49
CA VAL A 167 -28.69 -21.46 11.54
C VAL A 167 -29.19 -22.88 11.29
N ALA A 168 -29.64 -23.13 10.07
CA ALA A 168 -29.91 -24.47 9.59
C ALA A 168 -28.63 -24.94 8.90
N ALA A 169 -28.01 -25.98 9.45
CA ALA A 169 -27.08 -26.82 8.72
C ALA A 169 -27.76 -27.17 7.39
N LYS A 170 -27.20 -26.69 6.29
CA LYS A 170 -27.77 -26.88 4.96
C LYS A 170 -27.82 -28.39 4.67
N PRO A 171 -29.00 -29.02 4.53
CA PRO A 171 -29.09 -30.33 3.92
C PRO A 171 -28.61 -30.19 2.47
N ALA A 172 -27.89 -31.19 1.98
CA ALA A 172 -27.48 -31.27 0.58
C ALA A 172 -28.71 -31.04 -0.32
N PRO A 173 -28.61 -30.23 -1.39
CA PRO A 173 -29.70 -30.13 -2.34
C PRO A 173 -29.96 -31.51 -2.94
N ALA A 174 -31.18 -32.01 -2.81
CA ALA A 174 -31.66 -33.14 -3.59
C ALA A 174 -31.48 -32.84 -5.09
N PRO A 175 -31.15 -33.85 -5.92
CA PRO A 175 -30.79 -33.63 -7.30
C PRO A 175 -32.03 -33.17 -8.09
N VAL A 176 -32.06 -31.89 -8.47
CA VAL A 176 -32.92 -31.43 -9.55
C VAL A 176 -32.34 -32.03 -10.82
N LYS A 177 -33.08 -32.96 -11.42
CA LYS A 177 -32.72 -33.64 -12.67
C LYS A 177 -32.52 -32.57 -13.73
N ALA A 178 -31.25 -32.32 -14.11
CA ALA A 178 -30.90 -31.41 -15.18
C ALA A 178 -31.50 -31.94 -16.51
N PRO A 179 -31.84 -31.06 -17.46
CA PRO A 179 -32.12 -31.49 -18.83
C PRO A 179 -30.93 -32.32 -19.32
N PRO A 180 -31.16 -33.42 -20.08
CA PRO A 180 -30.06 -34.24 -20.57
C PRO A 180 -29.14 -33.36 -21.41
N VAL A 181 -27.93 -33.14 -20.90
CA VAL A 181 -26.84 -32.53 -21.67
C VAL A 181 -26.60 -33.45 -22.86
N PRO A 182 -26.66 -32.97 -24.11
CA PRO A 182 -26.38 -33.80 -25.27
C PRO A 182 -25.03 -34.47 -25.08
N LYS A 183 -25.00 -35.80 -25.20
CA LYS A 183 -23.76 -36.60 -25.21
C LYS A 183 -22.84 -35.96 -26.25
N ALA A 184 -21.76 -35.30 -25.81
CA ALA A 184 -20.85 -34.64 -26.75
C ALA A 184 -20.33 -35.69 -27.75
N PRO A 185 -20.51 -35.48 -29.06
CA PRO A 185 -20.04 -36.43 -30.05
C PRO A 185 -18.52 -36.52 -29.95
N ALA A 186 -17.95 -37.72 -30.15
CA ALA A 186 -16.49 -37.91 -30.10
C ALA A 186 -15.75 -37.04 -31.15
N LEU A 187 -16.48 -36.63 -32.19
CA LEU A 187 -16.02 -35.78 -33.28
C LEU A 187 -17.09 -34.73 -33.61
N HIS A 188 -16.66 -33.49 -33.83
CA HIS A 188 -17.48 -32.38 -34.31
C HIS A 188 -16.97 -31.91 -35.67
N THR A 189 -17.82 -31.89 -36.68
CA THR A 189 -17.49 -31.28 -37.98
C THR A 189 -17.76 -29.78 -37.92
N VAL A 190 -16.72 -28.98 -38.12
CA VAL A 190 -16.77 -27.51 -38.11
C VAL A 190 -17.74 -27.02 -39.18
N ARG A 191 -18.75 -26.26 -38.77
CA ARG A 191 -19.74 -25.64 -39.65
C ARG A 191 -19.43 -24.16 -39.84
N SER A 192 -20.07 -23.53 -40.83
CA SER A 192 -19.99 -22.08 -41.00
C SER A 192 -20.39 -21.37 -39.70
N GLY A 193 -19.55 -20.45 -39.26
CA GLY A 193 -19.72 -19.71 -38.01
C GLY A 193 -19.17 -20.38 -36.75
N ASP A 194 -18.61 -21.59 -36.82
CA ASP A 194 -17.94 -22.18 -35.65
C ASP A 194 -16.60 -21.48 -35.36
N THR A 195 -16.29 -21.32 -34.07
CA THR A 195 -14.95 -20.94 -33.59
C THR A 195 -14.53 -21.88 -32.48
N LEU A 196 -13.23 -22.08 -32.28
CA LEU A 196 -12.73 -22.92 -31.18
C LEU A 196 -13.33 -22.50 -29.83
N GLY A 197 -13.52 -21.19 -29.59
CA GLY A 197 -14.16 -20.67 -28.38
C GLY A 197 -15.64 -21.06 -28.24
N ARG A 198 -16.42 -20.92 -29.32
CA ARG A 198 -17.85 -21.30 -29.32
C ARG A 198 -18.05 -22.80 -29.19
N LEU A 199 -17.18 -23.59 -29.82
CA LEU A 199 -17.20 -25.05 -29.72
C LEU A 199 -16.78 -25.53 -28.33
N ALA A 200 -15.71 -24.94 -27.77
CA ALA A 200 -15.28 -25.20 -26.40
C ALA A 200 -16.40 -24.93 -25.39
N GLN A 201 -17.08 -23.79 -25.53
CA GLN A 201 -18.23 -23.44 -24.70
C GLN A 201 -19.42 -24.39 -24.90
N ARG A 202 -19.77 -24.72 -26.15
CA ARG A 202 -20.86 -25.65 -26.49
C ARG A 202 -20.65 -27.03 -25.88
N TYR A 203 -19.42 -27.52 -25.88
CA TYR A 203 -19.07 -28.87 -25.43
C TYR A 203 -18.53 -28.93 -24.00
N GLY A 204 -18.45 -27.81 -23.29
CA GLY A 204 -17.96 -27.78 -21.90
C GLY A 204 -16.49 -28.16 -21.74
N VAL A 205 -15.66 -27.88 -22.75
CA VAL A 205 -14.21 -28.14 -22.75
C VAL A 205 -13.42 -26.84 -22.85
N SER A 206 -12.12 -26.84 -22.54
CA SER A 206 -11.29 -25.65 -22.77
C SER A 206 -10.82 -25.59 -24.23
N VAL A 207 -10.59 -24.37 -24.75
CA VAL A 207 -10.00 -24.17 -26.09
C VAL A 207 -8.66 -24.89 -26.20
N GLY A 208 -7.84 -24.85 -25.15
CA GLY A 208 -6.55 -25.55 -25.11
C GLY A 208 -6.69 -27.08 -25.16
N ALA A 209 -7.68 -27.66 -24.47
CA ALA A 209 -7.96 -29.09 -24.54
C ALA A 209 -8.43 -29.49 -25.95
N LEU A 210 -9.27 -28.66 -26.58
CA LEU A 210 -9.72 -28.88 -27.95
C LEU A 210 -8.56 -28.76 -28.96
N GLN A 211 -7.65 -27.81 -28.79
CA GLN A 211 -6.45 -27.68 -29.62
C GLN A 211 -5.51 -28.87 -29.46
N ALA A 212 -5.22 -29.27 -28.22
CA ALA A 212 -4.34 -30.39 -27.91
C ALA A 212 -4.88 -31.71 -28.44
N ALA A 213 -6.19 -31.96 -28.32
CA ALA A 213 -6.84 -33.15 -28.85
C ALA A 213 -6.81 -33.26 -30.38
N ASN A 214 -6.52 -32.14 -31.08
CA ASN A 214 -6.60 -32.02 -32.53
C ASN A 214 -5.30 -31.56 -33.21
N GLY A 215 -4.20 -31.41 -32.47
CA GLY A 215 -2.92 -30.94 -33.02
C GLY A 215 -2.98 -29.53 -33.62
N ILE A 216 -3.93 -28.69 -33.19
CA ILE A 216 -4.13 -27.36 -33.77
C ILE A 216 -3.21 -26.36 -33.09
N SER A 217 -2.28 -25.80 -33.86
CA SER A 217 -1.43 -24.69 -33.45
C SER A 217 -2.10 -23.37 -33.87
N GLY A 218 -2.76 -22.67 -32.94
CA GLY A 218 -3.45 -21.39 -33.21
C GLY A 218 -4.98 -21.48 -33.18
N THR A 219 -5.66 -20.46 -33.68
CA THR A 219 -7.13 -20.30 -33.53
C THR A 219 -7.95 -20.64 -34.79
N VAL A 220 -7.29 -20.97 -35.89
CA VAL A 220 -7.93 -21.18 -37.19
C VAL A 220 -8.47 -22.60 -37.28
N ILE A 221 -9.75 -22.71 -37.65
CA ILE A 221 -10.43 -23.97 -38.00
C ILE A 221 -11.15 -23.77 -39.33
N ARG A 222 -11.17 -24.78 -40.19
CA ARG A 222 -11.79 -24.71 -41.51
C ARG A 222 -13.16 -25.37 -41.49
N VAL A 223 -14.13 -24.80 -42.22
CA VAL A 223 -15.43 -25.45 -42.42
C VAL A 223 -15.20 -26.83 -43.05
N GLY A 224 -15.88 -27.85 -42.54
CA GLY A 224 -15.68 -29.25 -42.90
C GLY A 224 -14.60 -29.99 -42.10
N GLN A 225 -13.76 -29.28 -41.34
CA GLN A 225 -12.74 -29.91 -40.49
C GLN A 225 -13.39 -30.73 -39.37
N ARG A 226 -12.91 -31.97 -39.14
CA ARG A 226 -13.37 -32.82 -38.03
C ARG A 226 -12.50 -32.59 -36.81
N LEU A 227 -13.10 -32.15 -35.70
CA LEU A 227 -12.46 -31.92 -34.42
C LEU A 227 -12.85 -33.01 -33.42
N LYS A 228 -11.87 -33.74 -32.90
CA LYS A 228 -11.98 -34.61 -31.73
C LYS A 228 -12.38 -33.76 -30.52
N ILE A 229 -13.60 -33.97 -30.01
CA ILE A 229 -14.05 -33.30 -28.80
C ILE A 229 -13.56 -34.16 -27.62
N PRO A 230 -12.64 -33.65 -26.78
CA PRO A 230 -12.20 -34.40 -25.61
C PRO A 230 -13.42 -34.59 -24.70
N ARG A 231 -13.82 -35.84 -24.47
CA ARG A 231 -14.85 -36.12 -23.47
C ARG A 231 -14.33 -35.65 -22.13
N THR A 232 -15.22 -35.10 -21.31
CA THR A 232 -15.00 -34.92 -19.86
C THR A 232 -14.87 -36.29 -19.20
N GLY A 233 -13.82 -37.03 -19.55
CA GLY A 233 -13.12 -37.84 -18.58
C GLY A 233 -12.55 -36.84 -17.61
N SER A 234 -13.24 -36.70 -16.49
CA SER A 234 -12.77 -36.17 -15.23
C SER A 234 -11.24 -36.01 -15.25
N VAL A 235 -10.76 -34.82 -15.62
CA VAL A 235 -9.74 -34.23 -14.77
C VAL A 235 -10.53 -33.97 -13.50
N VAL A 236 -10.69 -35.01 -12.67
CA VAL A 236 -10.83 -34.83 -11.23
C VAL A 236 -9.74 -33.83 -10.98
N ALA A 237 -10.09 -32.57 -10.73
CA ALA A 237 -9.11 -31.57 -10.33
C ALA A 237 -8.41 -32.24 -9.18
N SER A 238 -7.21 -32.78 -9.43
CA SER A 238 -6.62 -33.78 -8.56
C SER A 238 -6.63 -33.12 -7.20
N ARG A 239 -7.35 -33.74 -6.26
CA ARG A 239 -7.52 -33.14 -4.93
C ARG A 239 -6.09 -32.80 -4.52
N PRO A 240 -5.77 -31.51 -4.29
CA PRO A 240 -4.41 -31.11 -3.99
C PRO A 240 -3.88 -32.07 -2.94
N ALA A 241 -2.69 -32.61 -3.17
CA ALA A 241 -2.05 -33.51 -2.23
C ALA A 241 -2.21 -32.91 -0.81
N PRO A 242 -2.58 -33.71 0.20
CA PRO A 242 -2.66 -33.24 1.56
C PRO A 242 -1.38 -32.49 1.92
N LEU A 243 -1.52 -31.36 2.61
CA LEU A 243 -0.35 -30.64 3.10
C LEU A 243 0.46 -31.55 4.05
N PRO A 244 1.80 -31.44 4.06
CA PRO A 244 2.61 -32.19 5.02
C PRO A 244 2.11 -31.96 6.46
N PRO A 245 2.17 -32.97 7.35
CA PRO A 245 1.82 -32.80 8.76
C PRO A 245 2.57 -31.62 9.40
N GLY A 246 1.88 -30.87 10.27
CA GLY A 246 2.46 -29.68 10.91
C GLY A 246 2.63 -28.46 10.00
N THR A 247 2.08 -28.49 8.77
CA THR A 247 2.07 -27.33 7.88
C THR A 247 0.66 -26.80 7.63
N GLU A 248 0.57 -25.54 7.22
CA GLU A 248 -0.67 -24.90 6.79
C GLU A 248 -0.45 -24.17 5.46
N ALA A 249 -1.50 -24.05 4.65
CA ALA A 249 -1.42 -23.31 3.41
C ALA A 249 -1.50 -21.82 3.67
N ARG A 250 -0.46 -21.08 3.29
CA ARG A 250 -0.48 -19.63 3.18
C ARG A 250 -0.55 -19.25 1.73
N LEU A 251 -1.45 -18.33 1.41
CA LEU A 251 -1.44 -17.71 0.09
C LEU A 251 -0.40 -16.58 0.15
N VAL A 252 0.40 -16.41 -0.91
CA VAL A 252 1.37 -15.32 -1.19
C VAL A 252 1.33 -14.97 -2.65
N TYR A 253 1.70 -13.75 -3.03
CA TYR A 253 1.91 -13.42 -4.43
C TYR A 253 3.37 -13.60 -4.82
N ARG A 254 3.60 -13.91 -6.09
CA ARG A 254 4.92 -13.87 -6.70
C ARG A 254 4.83 -13.49 -8.16
N TYR A 255 5.93 -13.02 -8.71
CA TYR A 255 6.08 -12.86 -10.14
C TYR A 255 6.49 -14.17 -10.80
N VAL A 256 5.87 -14.45 -11.95
CA VAL A 256 6.25 -15.52 -12.87
C VAL A 256 6.39 -14.96 -14.28
N ARG A 257 7.25 -15.57 -15.09
CA ARG A 257 7.36 -15.27 -16.51
C ARG A 257 6.38 -16.15 -17.27
N VAL A 258 5.60 -15.54 -18.15
CA VAL A 258 4.71 -16.23 -19.08
C VAL A 258 5.57 -17.04 -20.06
N GLY A 259 5.45 -18.35 -20.07
CA GLY A 259 6.13 -19.23 -21.02
C GLY A 259 5.62 -19.08 -22.45
N LEU A 260 6.35 -19.62 -23.42
CA LEU A 260 5.98 -19.58 -24.85
C LEU A 260 4.62 -20.21 -25.15
N ARG A 261 4.18 -21.17 -24.33
CA ARG A 261 2.89 -21.86 -24.45
C ARG A 261 1.87 -21.42 -23.40
N ASP A 262 2.24 -20.47 -22.53
CA ASP A 262 1.32 -19.98 -21.51
C ASP A 262 0.34 -18.97 -22.11
N THR A 263 -0.92 -19.14 -21.73
CA THR A 263 -1.98 -18.16 -21.98
C THR A 263 -2.51 -17.64 -20.65
N ALA A 264 -3.32 -16.57 -20.68
CA ALA A 264 -4.04 -16.14 -19.49
C ALA A 264 -4.88 -17.27 -18.88
N ALA A 265 -5.46 -18.15 -19.71
CA ALA A 265 -6.29 -19.26 -19.28
C ALA A 265 -5.48 -20.37 -18.59
N SER A 266 -4.35 -20.79 -19.17
CA SER A 266 -3.50 -21.81 -18.55
C SER A 266 -2.90 -21.31 -17.23
N LEU A 267 -2.45 -20.06 -17.17
CA LEU A 267 -1.94 -19.46 -15.94
C LEU A 267 -3.04 -19.34 -14.89
N ALA A 268 -4.22 -18.87 -15.27
CA ALA A 268 -5.35 -18.80 -14.37
C ALA A 268 -5.71 -20.17 -13.78
N GLN A 269 -5.73 -21.22 -14.60
CA GLN A 269 -5.94 -22.60 -14.16
C GLN A 269 -4.85 -23.07 -13.18
N THR A 270 -3.57 -22.89 -13.53
CA THR A 270 -2.41 -23.28 -12.71
C THR A 270 -2.45 -22.63 -11.34
N TYR A 271 -2.76 -21.33 -11.28
CA TYR A 271 -2.79 -20.55 -10.05
C TYR A 271 -4.17 -20.47 -9.39
N ARG A 272 -5.15 -21.24 -9.90
CA ARG A 272 -6.51 -21.39 -9.35
C ARG A 272 -7.22 -20.05 -9.19
N ILE A 273 -7.13 -19.22 -10.22
CA ILE A 273 -7.86 -17.96 -10.37
C ILE A 273 -8.56 -17.94 -11.74
N THR A 274 -9.35 -16.90 -12.03
CA THR A 274 -9.90 -16.67 -13.38
C THR A 274 -8.95 -15.81 -14.23
N PRO A 275 -9.04 -15.86 -15.57
CA PRO A 275 -8.30 -14.95 -16.44
C PRO A 275 -8.55 -13.47 -16.10
N GLU A 276 -9.78 -13.12 -15.71
CA GLU A 276 -10.16 -11.77 -15.30
C GLU A 276 -9.50 -11.37 -13.97
N GLN A 277 -9.40 -12.30 -13.02
CA GLN A 277 -8.66 -12.07 -11.78
C GLN A 277 -7.17 -11.90 -12.05
N LEU A 278 -6.58 -12.70 -12.95
CA LEU A 278 -5.19 -12.53 -13.37
C LEU A 278 -4.98 -11.16 -14.02
N ARG A 279 -5.90 -10.74 -14.89
CA ARG A 279 -5.91 -9.41 -15.53
C ARG A 279 -5.97 -8.30 -14.49
N GLN A 280 -6.91 -8.36 -13.55
CA GLN A 280 -7.10 -7.35 -12.50
C GLN A 280 -5.89 -7.26 -11.57
N LEU A 281 -5.36 -8.40 -11.11
CA LEU A 281 -4.18 -8.48 -10.23
C LEU A 281 -2.95 -7.80 -10.86
N ASN A 282 -2.86 -7.86 -12.18
CA ASN A 282 -1.77 -7.31 -12.97
C ASN A 282 -2.06 -5.94 -13.59
N GLY A 283 -3.25 -5.37 -13.35
CA GLY A 283 -3.64 -4.08 -13.92
C GLY A 283 -3.70 -4.07 -15.46
N LEU A 284 -4.00 -5.22 -16.08
CA LEU A 284 -3.98 -5.34 -17.54
C LEU A 284 -5.29 -4.83 -18.16
N GLY A 285 -5.20 -4.14 -19.29
CA GLY A 285 -6.40 -3.71 -20.04
C GLY A 285 -7.23 -4.90 -20.55
N SER A 286 -6.57 -5.97 -20.98
CA SER A 286 -7.21 -7.18 -21.50
C SER A 286 -6.42 -8.43 -21.11
N VAL A 287 -7.11 -9.57 -21.02
CA VAL A 287 -6.47 -10.90 -20.86
C VAL A 287 -5.56 -11.26 -22.02
N ARG A 288 -5.79 -10.67 -23.20
CA ARG A 288 -4.95 -10.84 -24.40
C ARG A 288 -3.57 -10.21 -24.28
N HIS A 289 -3.38 -9.31 -23.31
CA HIS A 289 -2.08 -8.71 -23.06
C HIS A 289 -1.13 -9.64 -22.31
N VAL A 290 -1.61 -10.80 -21.84
CA VAL A 290 -0.75 -11.87 -21.31
C VAL A 290 -0.06 -12.56 -22.49
N VAL A 291 1.20 -12.21 -22.71
CA VAL A 291 2.03 -12.69 -23.83
C VAL A 291 3.31 -13.35 -23.33
N PRO A 292 3.92 -14.28 -24.09
CA PRO A 292 5.19 -14.89 -23.73
C PRO A 292 6.26 -13.88 -23.33
N GLY A 293 7.06 -14.24 -22.32
CA GLY A 293 8.10 -13.38 -21.74
C GLY A 293 7.59 -12.31 -20.78
N MET A 294 6.29 -11.99 -20.82
CA MET A 294 5.67 -11.04 -19.89
C MET A 294 5.82 -11.53 -18.45
N ARG A 295 5.97 -10.59 -17.53
CA ARG A 295 5.96 -10.87 -16.10
C ARG A 295 4.58 -10.60 -15.54
N VAL A 296 4.01 -11.61 -14.88
CA VAL A 296 2.72 -11.50 -14.23
C VAL A 296 2.82 -11.92 -12.76
N LEU A 297 2.17 -11.14 -11.91
CA LEU A 297 1.91 -11.45 -10.51
C LEU A 297 0.81 -12.51 -10.45
N VAL A 298 1.07 -13.58 -9.69
CA VAL A 298 0.15 -14.70 -9.51
C VAL A 298 0.06 -15.07 -8.04
N PRO A 299 -1.11 -15.53 -7.56
CA PRO A 299 -1.23 -16.09 -6.23
C PRO A 299 -0.65 -17.50 -6.17
N GLN A 300 0.11 -17.79 -5.14
CA GLN A 300 0.67 -19.10 -4.84
C GLN A 300 0.23 -19.52 -3.43
N ARG A 301 -0.36 -20.72 -3.33
CA ARG A 301 -0.53 -21.38 -2.03
C ARG A 301 0.76 -22.12 -1.70
N VAL A 302 1.43 -21.69 -0.64
CA VAL A 302 2.64 -22.30 -0.12
C VAL A 302 2.31 -23.03 1.18
N ALA A 303 2.79 -24.28 1.30
CA ALA A 303 2.78 -24.98 2.57
C ALA A 303 3.86 -24.34 3.46
N VAL A 304 3.48 -23.90 4.65
CA VAL A 304 4.44 -23.34 5.61
C VAL A 304 4.31 -24.03 6.95
N PRO A 305 5.41 -24.18 7.72
CA PRO A 305 5.35 -24.73 9.06
C PRO A 305 4.38 -23.94 9.94
N VAL A 306 3.57 -24.66 10.71
CA VAL A 306 2.76 -24.06 11.76
C VAL A 306 3.70 -23.46 12.81
N PRO A 307 3.55 -22.17 13.18
CA PRO A 307 4.33 -21.58 14.26
C PRO A 307 4.13 -22.33 15.58
N PRO A 308 5.16 -22.38 16.46
CA PRO A 308 5.03 -22.94 17.80
C PRO A 308 3.99 -22.15 18.61
N ARG A 309 3.56 -22.71 19.73
CA ARG A 309 2.59 -22.04 20.61
C ARG A 309 3.11 -20.65 21.02
N PRO A 310 2.26 -19.61 20.99
CA PRO A 310 2.66 -18.30 21.50
C PRO A 310 3.03 -18.34 22.97
N VAL A 311 3.91 -17.42 23.37
CA VAL A 311 4.47 -17.33 24.74
C VAL A 311 4.03 -16.06 25.45
N ALA A 312 3.47 -15.09 24.73
CA ALA A 312 2.96 -13.84 25.27
C ALA A 312 1.69 -13.38 24.52
N ALA A 313 1.08 -12.28 24.96
CA ALA A 313 0.04 -11.61 24.19
C ALA A 313 0.57 -11.20 22.80
N PRO A 314 -0.27 -11.21 21.74
CA PRO A 314 0.19 -11.03 20.36
C PRO A 314 0.92 -9.71 20.13
N VAL A 315 0.44 -8.65 20.78
CA VAL A 315 1.04 -7.33 20.74
C VAL A 315 0.87 -6.67 22.09
N THR A 316 1.94 -6.12 22.67
CA THR A 316 1.91 -5.35 23.92
C THR A 316 2.61 -4.01 23.74
N LEU A 317 2.09 -2.96 24.38
CA LEU A 317 2.75 -1.65 24.51
C LEU A 317 3.22 -1.47 25.95
N ARG A 318 4.44 -0.97 26.14
CA ARG A 318 4.90 -0.46 27.43
C ARG A 318 5.80 0.75 27.27
N GLN A 319 5.85 1.56 28.33
CA GLN A 319 6.91 2.55 28.51
C GLN A 319 8.11 1.89 29.18
N ALA A 320 9.31 2.33 28.82
CA ALA A 320 10.55 1.90 29.45
C ALA A 320 11.57 3.04 29.47
N ALA A 321 12.58 2.94 30.32
CA ALA A 321 13.68 3.89 30.39
C ALA A 321 15.06 3.19 30.41
N PRO A 322 15.40 2.36 29.41
CA PRO A 322 16.73 1.73 29.33
C PRO A 322 17.80 2.83 29.32
N LEU A 323 18.82 2.68 30.16
CA LEU A 323 19.91 3.68 30.31
C LEU A 323 19.38 5.08 30.71
N GLY A 324 18.23 5.15 31.39
CA GLY A 324 17.57 6.41 31.75
C GLY A 324 16.87 7.13 30.59
N ILE A 325 16.81 6.52 29.40
CA ILE A 325 16.25 7.15 28.21
C ILE A 325 14.79 6.72 28.01
N PRO A 326 13.80 7.63 28.09
CA PRO A 326 12.40 7.28 27.95
C PRO A 326 12.08 6.81 26.52
N VAL A 327 11.45 5.64 26.39
CA VAL A 327 11.05 5.04 25.12
C VAL A 327 9.66 4.41 25.21
N GLN A 328 8.97 4.36 24.08
CA GLN A 328 7.78 3.54 23.88
C GLN A 328 8.18 2.24 23.19
N VAL A 329 7.76 1.10 23.73
CA VAL A 329 8.13 -0.23 23.24
C VAL A 329 6.86 -1.02 22.90
N VAL A 330 6.72 -1.39 21.63
CA VAL A 330 5.77 -2.40 21.19
C VAL A 330 6.51 -3.72 21.02
N LYS A 331 6.12 -4.73 21.79
CA LYS A 331 6.54 -6.12 21.56
C LYS A 331 5.50 -6.85 20.73
N VAL A 332 5.94 -7.66 19.79
CA VAL A 332 5.10 -8.46 18.91
C VAL A 332 5.56 -9.92 18.97
N ASP A 333 4.68 -10.80 19.41
CA ASP A 333 4.91 -12.25 19.38
C ASP A 333 4.40 -12.81 18.05
N LEU A 334 5.33 -13.03 17.12
CA LEU A 334 5.04 -13.52 15.77
C LEU A 334 4.65 -15.02 15.75
N ARG A 335 4.67 -15.71 16.89
CA ARG A 335 4.13 -17.08 17.02
C ARG A 335 2.60 -17.10 16.85
N TRP A 336 1.92 -15.97 17.08
CA TRP A 336 0.50 -15.84 16.78
C TRP A 336 0.26 -15.87 15.28
N ARG A 337 -0.56 -16.83 14.82
CA ARG A 337 -0.82 -17.08 13.40
C ARG A 337 -1.59 -15.97 12.68
N ASN A 338 -2.35 -15.20 13.44
CA ASN A 338 -3.18 -14.08 13.02
C ASN A 338 -2.45 -12.73 13.22
N VAL A 339 -1.21 -12.74 13.71
CA VAL A 339 -0.39 -11.53 13.69
C VAL A 339 0.11 -11.29 12.27
N LEU A 340 -0.09 -10.08 11.77
CA LEU A 340 0.44 -9.61 10.48
C LEU A 340 1.21 -8.31 10.72
N VAL A 341 2.45 -8.28 10.25
CA VAL A 341 3.27 -7.07 10.18
C VAL A 341 3.41 -6.70 8.71
N THR A 342 2.96 -5.51 8.35
CA THR A 342 2.89 -5.06 6.95
C THR A 342 2.95 -3.55 6.86
N PRO A 343 3.42 -2.96 5.73
CA PRO A 343 3.28 -1.52 5.51
C PRO A 343 1.80 -1.08 5.58
N VAL A 344 1.57 0.09 6.17
CA VAL A 344 0.28 0.79 6.16
C VAL A 344 0.43 2.10 5.39
N LEU A 345 -0.40 2.28 4.36
CA LEU A 345 -0.30 3.40 3.43
C LEU A 345 -1.32 4.51 3.76
N PRO A 346 -1.04 5.77 3.41
CA PRO A 346 -1.96 6.90 3.64
C PRO A 346 -3.32 6.78 2.94
N ARG A 347 -3.37 6.03 1.83
CA ARG A 347 -4.55 5.78 1.00
C ARG A 347 -4.71 4.28 0.78
N ALA A 348 -5.93 3.85 0.50
CA ALA A 348 -6.20 2.49 0.08
C ALA A 348 -5.46 2.14 -1.23
N GLY A 349 -5.13 0.88 -1.40
CA GLY A 349 -4.35 0.37 -2.53
C GLY A 349 -2.89 0.13 -2.19
N THR A 350 -2.02 0.08 -3.20
CA THR A 350 -0.60 -0.28 -3.07
C THR A 350 0.35 0.80 -3.59
N SER A 351 -0.16 1.99 -3.88
CA SER A 351 0.61 3.08 -4.51
C SER A 351 1.16 4.06 -3.47
N PHE A 352 2.41 4.47 -3.68
CA PHE A 352 3.03 5.60 -2.96
C PHE A 352 2.75 6.92 -3.69
N GLY A 353 3.09 8.06 -3.08
CA GLY A 353 2.83 9.39 -3.67
C GLY A 353 2.16 10.40 -2.74
N SER A 354 1.85 10.00 -1.52
CA SER A 354 1.28 10.89 -0.49
C SER A 354 1.80 10.49 0.88
N GLY A 355 1.70 11.41 1.84
CA GLY A 355 2.03 11.13 3.23
C GLY A 355 0.84 11.19 4.18
N ALA A 356 1.04 10.72 5.40
CA ALA A 356 0.13 10.89 6.52
C ALA A 356 0.91 10.90 7.83
N THR A 357 0.36 11.48 8.89
CA THR A 357 0.95 11.31 10.23
C THR A 357 0.76 9.87 10.70
N VAL A 358 1.58 9.42 11.66
CA VAL A 358 1.44 8.09 12.27
C VAL A 358 0.05 7.91 12.90
N SER A 359 -0.50 8.94 13.55
CA SER A 359 -1.88 8.92 14.05
C SER A 359 -2.91 8.64 12.95
N THR A 360 -2.80 9.32 11.81
CA THR A 360 -3.73 9.16 10.68
C THR A 360 -3.62 7.78 10.06
N LEU A 361 -2.41 7.24 9.95
CA LEU A 361 -2.18 5.87 9.48
C LEU A 361 -2.80 4.84 10.42
N ALA A 362 -2.65 5.02 11.73
CA ALA A 362 -3.24 4.13 12.72
C ALA A 362 -4.77 4.16 12.67
N ALA A 363 -5.38 5.35 12.67
CA ALA A 363 -6.83 5.51 12.62
C ALA A 363 -7.47 4.88 11.37
N ARG A 364 -6.78 4.90 10.23
CA ARG A 364 -7.30 4.37 8.95
C ARG A 364 -7.03 2.90 8.73
N SER A 365 -5.93 2.38 9.27
CA SER A 365 -5.50 1.01 8.99
C SER A 365 -6.24 -0.03 9.83
N GLY A 366 -6.70 0.34 11.04
CA GLY A 366 -7.19 -0.64 12.02
C GLY A 366 -6.07 -1.50 12.63
N ALA A 367 -4.80 -1.10 12.45
CA ALA A 367 -3.68 -1.78 13.07
C ALA A 367 -3.68 -1.55 14.60
N ARG A 368 -3.32 -2.59 15.35
CA ARG A 368 -3.15 -2.55 16.81
C ARG A 368 -2.02 -1.60 17.20
N ALA A 369 -0.94 -1.60 16.42
CA ALA A 369 0.16 -0.66 16.55
C ALA A 369 0.62 -0.17 15.17
N VAL A 370 1.10 1.07 15.09
CA VAL A 370 1.78 1.62 13.92
C VAL A 370 3.03 2.37 14.36
N VAL A 371 4.19 2.02 13.83
CA VAL A 371 5.40 2.86 13.88
C VAL A 371 5.62 3.52 12.53
N ASN A 372 6.32 4.65 12.45
CA ASN A 372 6.69 5.23 11.17
C ASN A 372 7.53 4.27 10.30
N GLY A 373 7.47 4.45 8.97
CA GLY A 373 8.22 3.66 8.01
C GLY A 373 9.68 4.07 7.85
N SER A 374 10.29 3.53 6.79
CA SER A 374 11.66 3.85 6.36
C SER A 374 11.75 5.20 5.64
N TYR A 375 12.96 5.57 5.22
CA TYR A 375 13.26 6.80 4.51
C TYR A 375 12.48 6.93 3.20
N PHE A 376 12.19 8.17 2.84
CA PHE A 376 11.44 8.52 1.64
C PHE A 376 11.84 9.92 1.13
N HIS A 377 11.56 10.19 -0.13
CA HIS A 377 11.74 11.52 -0.69
C HIS A 377 10.63 12.48 -0.20
N PRO A 378 10.95 13.61 0.44
CA PRO A 378 9.96 14.42 1.16
C PRO A 378 8.90 15.08 0.26
N GLY A 379 9.22 15.35 -1.00
CA GLY A 379 8.27 15.94 -1.95
C GLY A 379 7.33 14.95 -2.62
N THR A 380 7.82 13.75 -2.92
CA THR A 380 7.07 12.73 -3.70
C THR A 380 6.55 11.60 -2.84
N TYR A 381 7.00 11.48 -1.60
CA TYR A 381 6.76 10.34 -0.71
C TYR A 381 7.18 8.98 -1.31
N ALA A 382 8.09 8.98 -2.30
CA ALA A 382 8.66 7.76 -2.84
C ALA A 382 9.56 7.10 -1.78
N PRO A 383 9.34 5.83 -1.41
CA PRO A 383 10.21 5.12 -0.48
C PRO A 383 11.62 4.93 -1.03
N ALA A 384 12.63 4.98 -0.17
CA ALA A 384 14.04 4.88 -0.56
C ALA A 384 14.57 3.45 -0.69
N GLY A 385 13.79 2.45 -0.26
CA GLY A 385 14.19 1.06 -0.18
C GLY A 385 13.06 0.11 -0.57
N ASP A 386 13.41 -1.16 -0.71
CA ASP A 386 12.47 -2.22 -1.08
C ASP A 386 11.32 -2.35 -0.10
N ILE A 387 10.12 -2.50 -0.65
CA ILE A 387 8.93 -2.84 0.12
C ILE A 387 8.23 -4.00 -0.58
N VAL A 388 8.09 -5.10 0.13
CA VAL A 388 7.27 -6.23 -0.28
C VAL A 388 6.07 -6.31 0.66
N MET A 389 4.89 -6.46 0.08
CA MET A 389 3.63 -6.66 0.79
C MET A 389 2.93 -7.87 0.18
N GLN A 390 2.66 -8.89 1.00
CA GLN A 390 2.05 -10.15 0.57
C GLN A 390 2.81 -10.83 -0.58
N GLY A 391 4.14 -10.73 -0.59
CA GLY A 391 5.01 -11.25 -1.65
C GLY A 391 5.07 -10.41 -2.93
N ARG A 392 4.28 -9.32 -3.02
CA ARG A 392 4.35 -8.35 -4.12
C ARG A 392 5.39 -7.27 -3.81
N LEU A 393 6.39 -7.12 -4.69
CA LEU A 393 7.30 -5.98 -4.67
C LEU A 393 6.53 -4.71 -5.06
N LEU A 394 6.35 -3.79 -4.10
CA LEU A 394 5.63 -2.53 -4.32
C LEU A 394 6.55 -1.42 -4.81
N THR A 395 7.77 -1.39 -4.29
CA THR A 395 8.83 -0.46 -4.68
C THR A 395 10.17 -1.10 -4.40
N TRP A 396 11.20 -0.61 -5.06
CA TRP A 396 12.59 -0.99 -4.84
C TRP A 396 13.43 0.25 -4.54
N GLY A 397 14.60 0.07 -3.94
CA GLY A 397 15.49 1.17 -3.66
C GLY A 397 16.90 0.74 -3.26
N ARG A 398 17.67 1.69 -2.73
CA ARG A 398 19.12 1.52 -2.51
C ARG A 398 19.46 1.04 -1.10
N ILE A 399 18.48 0.99 -0.19
CA ILE A 399 18.71 0.60 1.20
C ILE A 399 19.11 -0.87 1.25
N PRO A 400 20.30 -1.21 1.77
CA PRO A 400 20.88 -2.54 1.59
C PRO A 400 20.29 -3.59 2.53
N SER A 401 19.70 -3.20 3.65
CA SER A 401 19.18 -4.12 4.67
C SER A 401 17.67 -3.99 4.80
N ALA A 402 17.00 -5.08 5.16
CA ALA A 402 15.57 -5.09 5.37
C ALA A 402 15.16 -6.00 6.50
N LEU A 403 14.09 -5.64 7.19
CA LEU A 403 13.28 -6.61 7.92
C LEU A 403 12.53 -7.44 6.88
N ALA A 404 12.73 -8.74 6.90
CA ALA A 404 12.05 -9.70 6.04
C ALA A 404 11.27 -10.71 6.89
N ILE A 405 9.99 -10.87 6.59
CA ILE A 405 9.07 -11.76 7.31
C ILE A 405 8.49 -12.75 6.30
N THR A 406 8.61 -14.03 6.65
CA THR A 406 8.06 -15.17 5.90
C THR A 406 6.57 -15.39 6.19
N PRO A 407 5.85 -16.14 5.34
CA PRO A 407 4.43 -16.41 5.58
C PRO A 407 4.14 -17.26 6.84
N ASP A 408 5.12 -17.99 7.41
CA ASP A 408 5.05 -18.62 8.74
C ASP A 408 5.50 -17.70 9.89
N ASN A 409 5.47 -16.39 9.66
CA ASN A 409 5.78 -15.35 10.62
C ASN A 409 7.19 -15.45 11.23
N ARG A 410 8.18 -15.96 10.48
CA ARG A 410 9.60 -15.84 10.89
C ARG A 410 10.19 -14.57 10.31
N ALA A 411 10.70 -13.72 11.19
CA ALA A 411 11.40 -12.50 10.89
C ALA A 411 12.93 -12.71 10.88
N ALA A 412 13.61 -12.03 9.97
CA ALA A 412 15.06 -11.92 9.96
C ALA A 412 15.46 -10.55 9.39
N ILE A 413 16.65 -10.06 9.75
CA ILE A 413 17.30 -8.95 9.05
C ILE A 413 18.12 -9.55 7.91
N ARG A 414 17.77 -9.19 6.68
CA ARG A 414 18.40 -9.71 5.45
C ARG A 414 18.98 -8.56 4.64
N GLN A 415 20.05 -8.85 3.90
CA GLN A 415 20.55 -7.92 2.89
C GLN A 415 19.75 -8.10 1.60
N GLY A 416 19.37 -7.00 0.98
CA GLY A 416 18.75 -6.98 -0.34
C GLY A 416 19.75 -7.40 -1.40
N GLY A 417 19.39 -8.38 -2.22
CA GLY A 417 20.21 -8.76 -3.37
C GLY A 417 20.16 -7.69 -4.44
N THR A 418 21.29 -7.05 -4.72
CA THR A 418 21.49 -6.19 -5.89
C THR A 418 21.80 -7.06 -7.11
N GLY A 419 20.94 -7.01 -8.11
CA GLY A 419 21.19 -7.60 -9.42
C GLY A 419 22.06 -6.71 -10.33
N VAL A 420 22.10 -7.07 -11.61
CA VAL A 420 22.84 -6.34 -12.66
C VAL A 420 22.34 -4.88 -12.73
N LEU A 421 23.27 -3.92 -12.79
CA LEU A 421 23.02 -2.47 -12.74
C LEU A 421 22.35 -1.96 -11.44
N GLY A 422 22.48 -2.70 -10.32
CA GLY A 422 22.00 -2.27 -9.01
C GLY A 422 20.48 -2.33 -8.82
N ARG A 423 19.75 -3.02 -9.71
CA ARG A 423 18.32 -3.31 -9.51
C ARG A 423 18.14 -4.57 -8.70
N VAL A 424 17.19 -4.55 -7.78
CA VAL A 424 16.83 -5.74 -7.01
C VAL A 424 16.23 -6.79 -7.93
N LEU A 425 16.78 -8.00 -7.90
CA LEU A 425 16.20 -9.12 -8.64
C LEU A 425 14.84 -9.46 -8.05
N ASP A 426 13.88 -9.84 -8.87
CA ASP A 426 12.54 -10.20 -8.38
C ASP A 426 12.56 -11.45 -7.49
N SER A 427 13.63 -12.25 -7.61
CA SER A 427 13.92 -13.39 -6.75
C SER A 427 14.61 -13.00 -5.43
N SER A 428 15.14 -11.78 -5.28
CA SER A 428 15.85 -11.35 -4.06
C SER A 428 15.00 -11.53 -2.80
N TRP A 429 13.69 -11.31 -2.94
CA TRP A 429 12.71 -11.44 -1.85
C TRP A 429 11.76 -12.62 -2.04
N ALA A 430 12.11 -13.59 -2.89
CA ALA A 430 11.29 -14.79 -3.08
C ALA A 430 11.05 -15.50 -1.73
N GLY A 431 9.79 -15.89 -1.50
CA GLY A 431 9.35 -16.55 -0.28
C GLY A 431 9.12 -15.62 0.92
N MET A 432 9.38 -14.32 0.79
CA MET A 432 9.04 -13.35 1.83
C MET A 432 7.62 -12.83 1.62
N GLU A 433 6.86 -12.72 2.71
CA GLU A 433 5.55 -12.10 2.69
C GLU A 433 5.66 -10.58 2.86
N THR A 434 6.45 -10.14 3.83
CA THR A 434 6.69 -8.72 4.11
C THR A 434 8.18 -8.44 4.04
N VAL A 435 8.56 -7.38 3.34
CA VAL A 435 9.91 -6.83 3.36
C VAL A 435 9.81 -5.34 3.54
N ILE A 436 10.60 -4.79 4.45
CA ILE A 436 10.69 -3.35 4.69
C ILE A 436 12.17 -2.99 4.79
N ALA A 437 12.73 -2.52 3.69
CA ALA A 437 14.12 -2.08 3.63
C ALA A 437 14.30 -0.78 4.41
N THR A 438 15.19 -0.84 5.39
CA THR A 438 15.47 0.25 6.32
C THR A 438 16.85 0.06 6.94
N GLY A 439 17.27 0.99 7.79
CA GLY A 439 18.59 0.95 8.38
C GLY A 439 19.11 2.33 8.75
N PRO A 440 20.40 2.48 9.04
CA PRO A 440 21.41 1.42 9.07
C PRO A 440 21.11 0.32 10.11
N GLN A 441 21.78 -0.82 9.97
CA GLN A 441 21.79 -1.84 11.03
C GLN A 441 22.62 -1.32 12.21
N ILE A 442 21.94 -1.04 13.32
CA ILE A 442 22.54 -0.46 14.54
C ILE A 442 22.90 -1.54 15.57
N LEU A 443 22.39 -2.76 15.40
CA LEU A 443 22.72 -3.91 16.23
C LEU A 443 22.82 -5.17 15.36
N ARG A 444 23.87 -5.96 15.56
CA ARG A 444 24.08 -7.26 14.90
C ARG A 444 24.58 -8.27 15.92
N GLY A 445 23.83 -9.36 16.12
CA GLY A 445 24.21 -10.40 17.09
C GLY A 445 24.47 -9.88 18.51
N GLY A 446 23.79 -8.82 18.93
CA GLY A 446 23.97 -8.16 20.23
C GLY A 446 25.09 -7.11 20.27
N VAL A 447 25.85 -6.94 19.20
CA VAL A 447 26.95 -5.96 19.10
C VAL A 447 26.45 -4.67 18.44
N VAL A 448 26.62 -3.55 19.14
CA VAL A 448 26.27 -2.21 18.63
C VAL A 448 27.20 -1.85 17.48
N GLN A 449 26.61 -1.41 16.37
CA GLN A 449 27.37 -1.05 15.18
C GLN A 449 27.71 0.44 15.19
N ASN A 450 28.96 0.77 14.86
CA ASN A 450 29.44 2.16 14.73
C ASN A 450 29.95 2.47 13.32
N ARG A 451 29.98 1.47 12.43
CA ARG A 451 30.34 1.61 11.03
C ARG A 451 29.15 1.18 10.18
N TYR A 452 28.79 2.01 9.22
CA TYR A 452 27.57 1.85 8.43
C TYR A 452 27.88 1.83 6.95
N SER A 453 26.97 1.26 6.17
CA SER A 453 27.09 1.23 4.70
C SER A 453 27.21 2.65 4.14
N SER A 454 28.06 2.82 3.12
CA SER A 454 28.28 4.07 2.37
C SER A 454 27.04 4.56 1.60
N VAL A 455 25.96 3.77 1.56
CA VAL A 455 24.64 4.21 1.10
C VAL A 455 24.08 5.31 2.00
N PHE A 456 24.35 5.26 3.31
CA PHE A 456 23.90 6.27 4.27
C PHE A 456 24.92 7.41 4.31
N ARG A 457 24.71 8.43 3.48
CA ARG A 457 25.64 9.58 3.36
C ARG A 457 25.22 10.80 4.18
N ASP A 458 23.96 10.88 4.56
CA ASP A 458 23.43 12.03 5.32
C ASP A 458 23.89 11.93 6.78
N PRO A 459 24.70 12.90 7.29
CA PRO A 459 25.15 12.91 8.68
C PRO A 459 23.99 12.94 9.69
N ALA A 460 22.82 13.48 9.33
CA ALA A 460 21.65 13.51 10.19
C ALA A 460 21.11 12.11 10.53
N VAL A 461 21.39 11.11 9.69
CA VAL A 461 21.06 9.72 9.97
C VAL A 461 21.79 9.24 11.23
N PHE A 462 23.02 9.71 11.47
CA PHE A 462 23.86 9.28 12.58
C PHE A 462 23.84 10.21 13.80
N GLY A 463 23.59 11.50 13.59
CA GLY A 463 23.58 12.54 14.62
C GLY A 463 22.45 12.41 15.66
N GLN A 464 22.26 13.39 16.54
CA GLN A 464 21.21 13.30 17.56
C GLN A 464 19.83 13.70 17.03
N ALA A 465 18.85 12.82 17.12
CA ALA A 465 17.46 13.10 16.72
C ALA A 465 16.47 12.21 17.47
N ALA A 466 15.17 12.51 17.41
CA ALA A 466 14.15 11.54 17.76
C ALA A 466 14.31 10.27 16.90
N ARG A 467 14.18 9.09 17.49
CA ARG A 467 14.48 7.82 16.81
C ARG A 467 13.33 6.84 16.89
N SER A 468 13.17 6.10 15.80
CA SER A 468 12.43 4.85 15.78
C SER A 468 13.36 3.74 15.30
N ALA A 469 13.16 2.53 15.80
CA ALA A 469 13.93 1.35 15.40
C ALA A 469 13.05 0.11 15.42
N ILE A 470 13.45 -0.88 14.62
CA ILE A 470 12.87 -2.21 14.61
C ILE A 470 13.94 -3.22 15.01
N GLY A 471 13.61 -4.12 15.94
CA GLY A 471 14.57 -5.07 16.48
C GLY A 471 14.02 -6.47 16.62
N LEU A 472 14.91 -7.46 16.60
CA LEU A 472 14.61 -8.87 16.79
C LEU A 472 15.38 -9.38 18.00
N SER A 473 14.66 -9.90 19.00
CA SER A 473 15.28 -10.68 20.09
C SER A 473 15.47 -12.14 19.68
N GLY A 474 14.65 -12.60 18.74
CA GLY A 474 14.66 -13.90 18.10
C GLY A 474 13.83 -13.86 16.81
N PRO A 475 13.75 -14.96 16.05
CA PRO A 475 13.08 -14.98 14.75
C PRO A 475 11.56 -14.77 14.83
N ARG A 476 10.96 -14.80 16.03
CA ARG A 476 9.54 -14.54 16.25
C ARG A 476 9.26 -13.50 17.34
N ASP A 477 10.30 -12.77 17.77
CA ASP A 477 10.24 -11.81 18.87
C ASP A 477 10.64 -10.43 18.34
N LEU A 478 9.64 -9.68 17.88
CA LEU A 478 9.82 -8.39 17.22
C LEU A 478 9.59 -7.23 18.21
N LEU A 479 10.43 -6.21 18.12
CA LEU A 479 10.38 -4.98 18.90
C LEU A 479 10.24 -3.79 17.95
N LEU A 480 9.25 -2.93 18.20
CA LEU A 480 9.15 -1.59 17.61
C LEU A 480 9.37 -0.59 18.73
N VAL A 481 10.37 0.27 18.58
CA VAL A 481 10.77 1.20 19.64
C VAL A 481 10.83 2.60 19.08
N THR A 482 10.21 3.56 19.77
CA THR A 482 10.21 4.97 19.39
C THR A 482 10.48 5.86 20.59
N THR A 483 11.25 6.92 20.38
CA THR A 483 11.48 7.98 21.37
C THR A 483 11.64 9.33 20.70
N HIS A 484 11.20 10.39 21.39
CA HIS A 484 11.50 11.77 21.04
C HIS A 484 12.73 12.32 21.77
N ALA A 485 13.35 11.55 22.69
CA ALA A 485 14.67 11.85 23.19
C ALA A 485 15.67 11.86 22.01
N LYS A 486 16.59 12.82 22.02
CA LYS A 486 17.55 13.00 20.94
C LYS A 486 18.71 12.01 21.10
N LEU A 487 18.75 10.99 20.26
CA LEU A 487 19.76 9.94 20.30
C LEU A 487 20.54 9.87 18.99
N SER A 488 21.84 9.60 19.10
CA SER A 488 22.64 9.11 17.97
C SER A 488 22.22 7.70 17.56
N ALA A 489 22.62 7.28 16.35
CA ALA A 489 22.37 5.92 15.89
C ALA A 489 22.99 4.85 16.84
N GLY A 490 24.19 5.12 17.35
CA GLY A 490 24.88 4.24 18.31
C GLY A 490 24.18 4.18 19.66
N GLN A 491 23.73 5.32 20.20
CA GLN A 491 22.93 5.37 21.44
C GLN A 491 21.62 4.60 21.28
N MET A 492 20.95 4.74 20.13
CA MET A 492 19.76 3.94 19.84
C MET A 492 20.09 2.45 19.77
N GLY A 493 21.25 2.06 19.22
CA GLY A 493 21.73 0.68 19.24
C GLY A 493 21.92 0.14 20.67
N GLN A 494 22.48 0.95 21.58
CA GLN A 494 22.63 0.60 23.00
C GLN A 494 21.26 0.43 23.69
N VAL A 495 20.31 1.32 23.41
CA VAL A 495 18.91 1.21 23.89
C VAL A 495 18.27 -0.09 23.41
N MET A 496 18.39 -0.42 22.12
CA MET A 496 17.83 -1.66 21.56
C MET A 496 18.46 -2.91 22.20
N ARG A 497 19.78 -2.90 22.41
CA ARG A 497 20.50 -3.97 23.13
C ARG A 497 19.99 -4.12 24.56
N ALA A 498 19.84 -3.03 25.30
CA ALA A 498 19.32 -3.03 26.68
C ALA A 498 17.86 -3.52 26.76
N LEU A 499 17.09 -3.39 25.68
CA LEU A 499 15.72 -3.92 25.57
C LEU A 499 15.67 -5.42 25.18
N GLY A 500 16.83 -6.05 24.94
CA GLY A 500 16.95 -7.46 24.61
C GLY A 500 16.99 -7.78 23.11
N ALA A 501 17.04 -6.77 22.24
CA ALA A 501 17.26 -7.02 20.82
C ALA A 501 18.65 -7.64 20.60
N ARG A 502 18.74 -8.58 19.65
CA ARG A 502 20.02 -9.10 19.12
C ARG A 502 20.36 -8.43 17.80
N ASP A 503 19.36 -8.16 16.97
CA ASP A 503 19.54 -7.43 15.72
C ASP A 503 18.57 -6.25 15.67
N ALA A 504 18.99 -5.12 15.09
CA ALA A 504 18.12 -3.95 14.96
C ALA A 504 18.49 -3.08 13.75
N LEU A 505 17.46 -2.57 13.09
CA LEU A 505 17.56 -1.58 12.02
C LEU A 505 16.95 -0.25 12.51
N LEU A 506 17.64 0.84 12.21
CA LEU A 506 17.11 2.18 12.43
C LEU A 506 16.01 2.48 11.39
N LEU A 507 14.96 3.18 11.81
CA LEU A 507 13.90 3.70 10.93
C LEU A 507 14.14 5.18 10.64
N ASP A 508 13.30 5.77 9.80
CA ASP A 508 13.33 7.21 9.59
C ASP A 508 13.08 7.96 10.93
N GLY A 509 13.89 8.98 11.18
CA GLY A 509 13.96 9.65 12.48
C GLY A 509 13.48 11.09 12.43
N GLY A 510 13.87 11.87 13.44
CA GLY A 510 13.51 13.28 13.56
C GLY A 510 12.00 13.47 13.59
N SER A 511 11.48 14.37 12.76
CA SER A 511 10.05 14.66 12.70
C SER A 511 9.19 13.50 12.20
N SER A 512 9.77 12.45 11.61
CA SER A 512 9.05 11.22 11.25
C SER A 512 8.80 10.30 12.43
N ALA A 513 9.60 10.38 13.50
CA ALA A 513 9.57 9.43 14.59
C ALA A 513 8.20 9.46 15.28
N GLY A 514 7.47 8.35 15.20
CA GLY A 514 6.15 8.23 15.80
C GLY A 514 5.70 6.79 15.98
N LEU A 515 4.89 6.59 17.00
CA LEU A 515 4.26 5.35 17.40
C LEU A 515 2.80 5.61 17.78
N ALA A 516 1.90 4.79 17.26
CA ALA A 516 0.50 4.75 17.64
C ALA A 516 0.07 3.37 18.12
N TRP A 517 -0.96 3.37 18.96
CA TRP A 517 -1.56 2.23 19.61
C TRP A 517 -3.07 2.37 19.56
N ASN A 518 -3.79 1.35 19.09
CA ASN A 518 -5.25 1.37 18.97
C ASN A 518 -5.82 2.60 18.23
N GLY A 519 -5.18 3.00 17.13
CA GLY A 519 -5.62 4.16 16.35
C GLY A 519 -5.21 5.52 16.93
N THR A 520 -4.64 5.56 18.14
CA THR A 520 -4.22 6.81 18.80
C THR A 520 -2.70 6.89 18.86
N ALA A 521 -2.12 8.05 18.55
CA ALA A 521 -0.68 8.25 18.71
C ALA A 521 -0.28 8.28 20.19
N VAL A 522 0.71 7.47 20.54
CA VAL A 522 1.40 7.51 21.85
C VAL A 522 2.56 8.51 21.77
N LEU A 523 3.26 8.52 20.64
CA LEU A 523 4.18 9.57 20.22
C LEU A 523 3.86 9.88 18.76
N ASN A 524 3.35 11.06 18.45
CA ASN A 524 2.96 11.33 17.06
C ASN A 524 4.16 11.79 16.22
N SER A 525 4.13 11.49 14.93
CA SER A 525 5.06 12.09 13.98
C SER A 525 4.65 13.55 13.75
N VAL A 526 5.64 14.45 13.76
CA VAL A 526 5.42 15.89 13.47
C VAL A 526 5.21 16.09 11.98
N ARG A 527 5.99 15.39 11.13
CA ARG A 527 5.79 15.42 9.68
C ARG A 527 4.94 14.25 9.20
N ARG A 528 4.42 14.40 7.99
CA ARG A 528 3.78 13.32 7.25
C ARG A 528 4.86 12.34 6.77
N VAL A 529 4.61 11.05 6.95
CA VAL A 529 5.47 9.96 6.48
C VAL A 529 4.85 9.28 5.27
N SER A 530 5.68 8.71 4.39
CA SER A 530 5.22 7.98 3.19
C SER A 530 4.33 6.77 3.54
N TYR A 531 4.70 6.04 4.59
CA TYR A 531 3.98 4.88 5.11
C TYR A 531 4.39 4.61 6.57
N GLY A 532 3.66 3.73 7.23
CA GLY A 532 4.01 3.19 8.55
C GLY A 532 4.20 1.68 8.51
N ILE A 533 4.77 1.10 9.55
CA ILE A 533 4.81 -0.35 9.76
C ILE A 533 3.68 -0.67 10.74
N GLY A 534 2.62 -1.31 10.23
CA GLY A 534 1.45 -1.69 11.00
C GLY A 534 1.55 -3.11 11.53
N VAL A 535 1.06 -3.32 12.75
CA VAL A 535 0.91 -4.62 13.39
C VAL A 535 -0.57 -4.88 13.63
N PHE A 536 -1.08 -5.96 13.05
CA PHE A 536 -2.45 -6.43 13.22
C PHE A 536 -2.42 -7.65 14.14
N ALA A 537 -3.15 -7.62 15.26
CA ALA A 537 -3.17 -8.72 16.23
C ALA A 537 -4.16 -9.84 15.86
N ASP A 538 -5.27 -9.46 15.22
CA ASP A 538 -6.36 -10.36 14.85
C ASP A 538 -6.64 -10.30 13.35
N TYR A 539 -5.57 -10.46 12.56
CA TYR A 539 -5.72 -10.50 11.12
C TYR A 539 -6.44 -11.78 10.70
N THR A 540 -7.76 -11.69 10.65
CA THR A 540 -8.69 -12.73 10.17
C THR A 540 -8.98 -12.59 8.67
N GLY A 541 -8.45 -11.54 8.05
CA GLY A 541 -8.49 -11.40 6.60
C GLY A 541 -7.96 -12.67 5.96
N LYS A 542 -8.58 -13.09 4.84
CA LYS A 542 -7.77 -13.70 3.79
C LYS A 542 -6.62 -12.72 3.61
N ARG A 543 -5.35 -13.13 3.66
CA ARG A 543 -4.17 -12.26 3.43
C ARG A 543 -4.15 -11.66 1.99
N TYR A 544 -5.32 -11.40 1.39
CA TYR A 544 -5.63 -11.07 0.01
C TYR A 544 -6.95 -10.29 -0.11
N ALA A 545 -6.82 -9.10 -0.68
CA ALA A 545 -7.76 -8.28 -1.45
C ALA A 545 -9.28 -8.38 -1.16
N ARG A 546 -9.86 -7.22 -0.90
CA ARG A 546 -10.86 -6.70 -1.85
C ARG A 546 -10.20 -5.63 -2.70
#